data_AF-A0A1F4XG71-F1
#
_entry.id   AF-A0A1F4XG71-F1
#
_cell.length_a   1.000
_cell.length_b   1.000
_cell.length_c   1.000
_cell.angle_alpha   90.00
_cell.angle_beta   90.00
_cell.angle_gamma   90.00
#
_symmetry.space_group_name_H-M   'P 1'
#
loop_
_entity.id
_entity.type
_entity.pdbx_description
1 polymer ?
#
loop_
_entity_poly.entity_id
_entity_poly.type
_entity_poly.pdbx_seq_one_letter_code
_entity_poly.pdbx_strand_id
1 'polypeptide(L)'
;MPFNLITVLPVVVMAVLGFFVMRKVPRIVRDSQSNWVNFIFMVFVIALFVPAMEEVLFRLPLIVLFDEVSTISWVGIVASALIFGALHLKRSFVEKALQKKEEEITSVPMTKKGKLVNSLSGFGVATLLGCLFGFFAVQTDGLLKPFLLHAIWNLFAVFIRIFLLALLKAFTVETADKKIEY
;
A
#
# COMPACT_ATOMS: atom_id res chain seq x y z
N MET A 1 28.10 -0.79 11.70
CA MET A 1 28.80 -1.09 10.42
C MET A 1 28.80 0.18 9.55
N PRO A 2 29.64 0.34 8.50
CA PRO A 2 29.53 1.52 7.64
C PRO A 2 28.19 1.47 6.89
N PHE A 3 27.35 2.48 7.15
CA PHE A 3 26.05 2.70 6.53
C PHE A 3 26.11 2.45 5.01
N ASN A 4 25.33 1.50 4.51
CA ASN A 4 25.38 1.13 3.09
C ASN A 4 24.68 2.18 2.21
N LEU A 5 25.42 3.24 1.86
CA LEU A 5 24.91 4.36 1.07
C LEU A 5 24.29 3.92 -0.26
N ILE A 6 24.78 2.82 -0.85
CA ILE A 6 24.29 2.28 -2.14
C ILE A 6 22.84 1.79 -2.03
N THR A 7 22.46 1.22 -0.89
CA THR A 7 21.10 0.66 -0.69
C THR A 7 20.13 1.65 -0.07
N VAL A 8 20.62 2.78 0.46
CA VAL A 8 19.80 3.83 1.10
C VAL A 8 19.57 5.01 0.16
N LEU A 9 20.63 5.54 -0.47
CA LEU A 9 20.57 6.78 -1.25
C LEU A 9 19.53 6.74 -2.38
N PRO A 10 19.40 5.66 -3.18
CA PRO A 10 18.39 5.61 -4.23
C PRO A 10 16.97 5.75 -3.67
N VAL A 11 16.68 5.14 -2.52
CA VAL A 11 15.35 5.19 -1.90
C VAL A 11 15.06 6.59 -1.34
N VAL A 12 16.06 7.24 -0.74
CA VAL A 12 15.94 8.63 -0.27
C VAL A 12 15.69 9.58 -1.44
N VAL A 13 16.44 9.46 -2.54
CA VAL A 13 16.21 10.26 -3.75
C VAL A 13 14.81 10.03 -4.30
N MET A 14 14.36 8.77 -4.36
CA MET A 14 13.00 8.42 -4.79
C MET A 14 11.94 9.01 -3.86
N ALA A 15 12.15 9.00 -2.55
CA ALA A 15 11.22 9.61 -1.59
C ALA A 15 11.10 11.13 -1.79
N VAL A 16 12.23 11.81 -2.01
CA VAL A 16 12.26 13.26 -2.27
C VAL A 16 11.55 13.59 -3.59
N LEU A 17 11.88 12.88 -4.67
CA LEU A 17 11.19 13.04 -5.96
C LEU A 17 9.70 12.76 -5.82
N GLY A 18 9.36 11.67 -5.13
CA GLY A 18 8.01 11.26 -4.81
C GLY A 18 7.22 12.36 -4.11
N PHE A 19 7.79 13.03 -3.13
CA PHE A 19 7.14 14.16 -2.45
C PHE A 19 6.70 15.26 -3.42
N PHE A 20 7.54 15.62 -4.40
CA PHE A 20 7.19 16.62 -5.41
C PHE A 20 6.14 16.13 -6.41
N VAL A 21 6.20 14.86 -6.82
CA VAL A 21 5.21 14.23 -7.72
C VAL A 21 3.86 14.12 -7.02
N MET A 22 3.84 13.65 -5.76
CA MET A 22 2.64 13.41 -4.97
C MET A 22 1.84 14.69 -4.69
N ARG A 23 2.48 15.86 -4.64
CA ARG A 23 1.78 17.16 -4.57
C ARG A 23 0.85 17.42 -5.76
N LYS A 24 1.11 16.81 -6.92
CA LYS A 24 0.30 16.95 -8.14
C LYS A 24 -0.76 15.86 -8.29
N VAL A 25 -0.66 14.76 -7.54
CA VAL A 25 -1.56 13.60 -7.64
C VAL A 25 -3.03 13.95 -7.44
N PRO A 26 -3.45 14.80 -6.47
CA PRO A 26 -4.87 15.16 -6.32
C PRO A 26 -5.50 15.78 -7.57
N ARG A 27 -4.71 16.50 -8.37
CA ARG A 27 -5.17 17.09 -9.63
C ARG A 27 -5.34 16.01 -10.70
N ILE A 28 -4.33 15.15 -10.87
CA ILE A 28 -4.34 14.03 -11.83
C ILE A 28 -5.49 13.07 -11.55
N VAL A 29 -5.72 12.76 -10.26
CA VAL A 29 -6.78 11.89 -9.74
C VAL A 29 -8.18 12.35 -10.15
N ARG A 30 -8.44 13.66 -10.04
CA ARG A 30 -9.75 14.23 -10.36
C ARG A 30 -10.04 14.06 -11.85
N ASP A 31 -9.01 14.23 -12.67
CA ASP A 31 -9.09 14.17 -14.12
C ASP A 31 -9.02 12.69 -14.62
N SER A 32 -8.55 11.75 -13.78
CA SER A 32 -8.42 10.33 -14.11
C SER A 32 -9.65 9.48 -13.82
N GLN A 33 -10.70 10.02 -13.16
CA GLN A 33 -11.89 9.22 -12.83
C GLN A 33 -12.67 8.73 -14.07
N SER A 34 -12.44 9.32 -15.24
CA SER A 34 -13.07 8.95 -16.51
C SER A 34 -12.19 8.11 -17.45
N ASN A 35 -10.88 7.94 -17.16
CA ASN A 35 -9.95 7.26 -18.07
C ASN A 35 -9.08 6.22 -17.33
N TRP A 36 -9.25 4.95 -17.73
CA TRP A 36 -8.52 3.81 -17.15
C TRP A 36 -7.00 3.88 -17.32
N VAL A 37 -6.51 4.47 -18.41
CA VAL A 37 -5.07 4.64 -18.62
C VAL A 37 -4.49 5.57 -17.55
N ASN A 38 -5.17 6.68 -17.26
CA ASN A 38 -4.75 7.63 -16.24
C ASN A 38 -4.84 7.01 -14.83
N PHE A 39 -5.84 6.17 -14.57
CA PHE A 39 -5.95 5.43 -13.31
C PHE A 39 -4.79 4.44 -13.13
N ILE A 40 -4.48 3.64 -14.14
CA ILE A 40 -3.35 2.69 -14.09
C ILE A 40 -2.04 3.43 -13.88
N PHE A 41 -1.80 4.51 -14.64
CA PHE A 41 -0.62 5.34 -14.47
C PHE A 41 -0.49 5.87 -13.04
N MET A 42 -1.59 6.38 -12.47
CA MET A 42 -1.64 6.85 -11.09
C MET A 42 -1.33 5.72 -10.09
N VAL A 43 -1.85 4.51 -10.29
CA VAL A 43 -1.53 3.34 -9.45
C VAL A 43 -0.03 3.07 -9.47
N PHE A 44 0.61 3.07 -10.63
CA PHE A 44 2.06 2.87 -10.74
C PHE A 44 2.85 3.97 -10.03
N VAL A 45 2.49 5.24 -10.21
CA VAL A 45 3.13 6.38 -9.55
C VAL A 45 3.02 6.25 -8.03
N ILE A 46 1.83 5.94 -7.51
CA ILE A 46 1.60 5.79 -6.06
C ILE A 46 2.36 4.57 -5.53
N ALA A 47 2.28 3.42 -6.21
CA ALA A 47 2.93 2.19 -5.79
C ALA A 47 4.46 2.28 -5.81
N LEU A 48 5.04 3.22 -6.55
CA LEU A 48 6.48 3.46 -6.56
C LEU A 48 6.91 4.51 -5.53
N PHE A 49 6.25 5.66 -5.50
CA PHE A 49 6.74 6.79 -4.70
C PHE A 49 6.29 6.77 -3.24
N VAL A 50 5.08 6.27 -2.95
CA VAL A 50 4.59 6.21 -1.57
C VAL A 50 5.43 5.25 -0.72
N PRO A 51 5.74 4.02 -1.18
CA PRO A 51 6.64 3.14 -0.44
C PRO A 51 8.00 3.75 -0.17
N ALA A 52 8.62 4.46 -1.13
CA ALA A 52 9.91 5.09 -0.90
C ALA A 52 9.85 6.10 0.27
N MET A 53 8.80 6.93 0.30
CA MET A 53 8.60 7.89 1.40
C MET A 53 8.35 7.19 2.74
N GLU A 54 7.52 6.15 2.74
CA GLU A 54 7.19 5.41 3.97
C GLU A 54 8.40 4.63 4.50
N GLU A 55 9.20 4.00 3.65
CA GLU A 55 10.42 3.30 4.08
C GLU A 55 11.46 4.27 4.66
N VAL A 56 11.64 5.44 4.05
CA VAL A 56 12.50 6.48 4.63
C VAL A 56 11.97 6.94 6.00
N LEU A 57 10.66 7.12 6.15
CA LEU A 57 10.08 7.61 7.40
C LEU A 57 10.17 6.57 8.53
N PHE A 58 9.90 5.30 8.24
CA PHE A 58 9.72 4.27 9.27
C PHE A 58 10.93 3.37 9.47
N ARG A 59 11.78 3.18 8.45
CA ARG A 59 12.85 2.16 8.47
C ARG A 59 14.23 2.80 8.56
N LEU A 60 14.43 4.01 8.01
CA LEU A 60 15.68 4.74 8.21
C LEU A 60 16.02 4.97 9.70
N PRO A 61 15.06 5.35 10.59
CA PRO A 61 15.37 5.46 12.01
C PRO A 61 15.80 4.13 12.63
N LEU A 62 15.24 3.00 12.20
CA LEU A 62 15.62 1.68 12.70
C LEU A 62 17.05 1.32 12.30
N ILE A 63 17.42 1.61 11.05
CA ILE A 63 18.78 1.39 10.52
C ILE A 63 19.80 2.24 11.30
N VAL A 64 19.47 3.51 11.57
CA VAL A 64 20.37 4.41 12.32
C VAL A 64 20.52 4.01 13.79
N LEU A 65 19.49 3.42 14.39
CA LEU A 65 19.49 3.05 15.82
C LEU A 65 20.03 1.64 16.10
N PHE A 66 20.00 0.73 15.13
CA PHE A 66 20.34 -0.68 15.33
C PHE A 66 21.29 -1.19 14.26
N ASP A 67 22.47 -1.65 14.68
CA ASP A 67 23.49 -2.23 13.80
C ASP A 67 23.20 -3.67 13.37
N GLU A 68 22.33 -4.39 14.09
CA GLU A 68 22.01 -5.80 13.81
C GLU A 68 20.65 -6.21 14.38
N VAL A 69 20.15 -7.36 13.91
CA VAL A 69 18.92 -7.94 14.43
C VAL A 69 19.18 -8.56 15.79
N SER A 70 18.60 -7.97 16.83
CA SER A 70 18.70 -8.40 18.22
C SER A 70 17.33 -8.32 18.90
N THR A 71 17.22 -8.81 20.14
CA THR A 71 15.99 -8.68 20.93
C THR A 71 15.58 -7.21 21.10
N ILE A 72 16.55 -6.29 21.24
CA ILE A 72 16.29 -4.86 21.41
C ILE A 72 15.81 -4.25 20.09
N SER A 73 16.42 -4.61 18.96
CA SER A 73 15.97 -4.10 17.65
C SER A 73 14.54 -4.56 17.32
N TRP A 74 14.14 -5.76 17.74
CA TRP A 74 12.76 -6.25 17.60
C TRP A 74 11.74 -5.37 18.30
N VAL A 75 12.05 -4.83 19.49
CA VAL A 75 11.17 -3.87 20.18
C VAL A 75 10.96 -2.63 19.32
N GLY A 76 12.04 -2.07 18.74
CA GLY A 76 11.97 -0.94 17.82
C GLY A 76 11.20 -1.24 16.53
N ILE A 77 11.42 -2.42 15.93
CA ILE A 77 10.71 -2.89 14.74
C ILE A 77 9.21 -2.98 15.00
N VAL A 78 8.80 -3.63 16.10
CA VAL A 78 7.39 -3.79 16.47
C VAL A 78 6.75 -2.44 16.76
N ALA A 79 7.43 -1.54 17.48
CA ALA A 79 6.92 -0.20 17.76
C ALA A 79 6.71 0.60 16.46
N SER A 80 7.70 0.62 15.56
CA SER A 80 7.59 1.27 14.26
C SER A 80 6.46 0.67 13.41
N ALA A 81 6.33 -0.66 13.41
CA ALA A 81 5.29 -1.37 12.67
C ALA A 81 3.88 -1.06 13.18
N LEU A 82 3.67 -0.95 14.49
CA LEU A 82 2.39 -0.56 15.08
C LEU A 82 1.99 0.87 14.69
N ILE A 83 2.94 1.81 14.70
CA ILE A 83 2.70 3.18 14.26
C ILE A 83 2.36 3.20 12.77
N PHE A 84 3.13 2.49 11.95
CA PHE A 84 2.89 2.34 10.52
C PHE A 84 1.50 1.74 10.23
N GLY A 85 1.11 0.69 10.94
CA GLY A 85 -0.21 0.08 10.85
C GLY A 85 -1.32 1.04 11.27
N ALA A 86 -1.12 1.83 12.33
CA ALA A 86 -2.11 2.79 12.82
C ALA A 86 -2.43 3.88 11.77
N LEU A 87 -1.45 4.31 10.98
CA LEU A 87 -1.68 5.26 9.88
C LEU A 87 -2.54 4.67 8.75
N HIS A 88 -2.56 3.34 8.63
CA HIS A 88 -3.37 2.60 7.65
C HIS A 88 -4.80 2.30 8.14
N LEU A 89 -5.17 2.70 9.37
CA LEU A 89 -6.57 2.64 9.82
C LEU A 89 -7.48 3.53 8.95
N LYS A 90 -6.93 4.61 8.38
CA LYS A 90 -7.64 5.48 7.46
C LYS A 90 -7.37 5.04 6.03
N ARG A 91 -8.42 4.69 5.30
CA ARG A 91 -8.32 4.26 3.90
C ARG A 91 -7.59 5.26 3.02
N SER A 92 -6.70 4.73 2.18
CA SER A 92 -6.02 5.49 1.16
C SER A 92 -7.00 5.98 0.09
N PHE A 93 -6.56 6.93 -0.74
CA PHE A 93 -7.38 7.42 -1.84
C PHE A 93 -7.73 6.28 -2.83
N VAL A 94 -6.75 5.44 -3.18
CA VAL A 94 -6.92 4.31 -4.12
C VAL A 94 -7.93 3.30 -3.57
N GLU A 95 -7.84 2.98 -2.27
CA GLU A 95 -8.79 2.06 -1.63
C GLU A 95 -10.23 2.58 -1.63
N LYS A 96 -10.42 3.89 -1.41
CA LYS A 96 -11.76 4.51 -1.49
C LYS A 96 -12.32 4.44 -2.91
N ALA A 97 -11.48 4.65 -3.92
CA ALA A 97 -11.88 4.54 -5.32
C ALA A 97 -12.27 3.10 -5.69
N LEU A 98 -11.47 2.12 -5.29
CA LEU A 98 -11.75 0.70 -5.50
C LEU A 98 -13.01 0.24 -4.77
N GLN A 99 -13.21 0.67 -3.53
CA GLN A 99 -14.42 0.35 -2.77
C GLN A 99 -15.67 0.97 -3.42
N LYS A 100 -15.60 2.23 -3.87
CA LYS A 100 -16.73 2.85 -4.59
C LYS A 100 -17.12 2.03 -5.83
N LYS A 101 -16.13 1.50 -6.55
CA LYS A 101 -16.37 0.61 -7.70
C LYS A 101 -16.96 -0.74 -7.30
N GLU A 102 -16.54 -1.30 -6.18
CA GLU A 102 -17.10 -2.53 -5.61
C GLU A 102 -18.59 -2.37 -5.24
N GLU A 103 -18.94 -1.26 -4.59
CA GLU A 103 -20.32 -0.92 -4.25
C GLU A 103 -21.18 -0.68 -5.52
N GLU A 104 -20.61 -0.10 -6.58
CA GLU A 104 -21.26 0.07 -7.89
C GLU A 104 -21.54 -1.27 -8.58
N ILE A 105 -20.59 -2.21 -8.56
CA ILE A 105 -20.74 -3.54 -9.18
C ILE A 105 -21.73 -4.42 -8.41
N THR A 106 -21.67 -4.40 -7.09
CA THR A 106 -22.49 -5.29 -6.25
C THR A 106 -23.87 -4.72 -5.92
N SER A 107 -24.07 -3.41 -6.07
CA SER A 107 -25.24 -2.69 -5.56
C SER A 107 -25.45 -2.83 -4.04
N VAL A 108 -24.44 -3.30 -3.29
CA VAL A 108 -24.51 -3.51 -1.85
C VAL A 108 -23.56 -2.53 -1.15
N PRO A 109 -24.08 -1.52 -0.44
CA PRO A 109 -23.23 -0.59 0.31
C PRO A 109 -22.59 -1.28 1.50
N MET A 110 -21.33 -0.93 1.80
CA MET A 110 -20.63 -1.54 2.92
C MET A 110 -21.20 -1.06 4.28
N THR A 111 -21.58 -2.02 5.12
CA THR A 111 -22.11 -1.76 6.46
C THR A 111 -21.07 -1.10 7.37
N LYS A 112 -21.50 -0.43 8.45
CA LYS A 112 -20.59 0.14 9.47
C LYS A 112 -19.66 -0.93 10.05
N LYS A 113 -20.20 -2.13 10.35
CA LYS A 113 -19.43 -3.28 10.83
C LYS A 113 -18.39 -3.71 9.80
N GLY A 114 -18.76 -3.81 8.52
CA GLY A 114 -17.82 -4.12 7.44
C GLY A 114 -16.71 -3.08 7.31
N LYS A 115 -17.02 -1.78 7.47
CA LYS A 115 -16.03 -0.70 7.45
C LYS A 115 -15.00 -0.84 8.58
N LEU A 116 -15.47 -1.17 9.78
CA LEU A 116 -14.59 -1.41 10.92
C LEU A 116 -13.71 -2.64 10.71
N VAL A 117 -14.29 -3.79 10.32
CA VAL A 117 -13.53 -5.03 10.08
C VAL A 117 -12.44 -4.83 9.03
N ASN A 118 -12.76 -4.19 7.91
CA ASN A 118 -11.79 -3.92 6.87
C ASN A 118 -10.69 -2.94 7.31
N SER A 119 -10.98 -2.00 8.20
CA SER A 119 -9.97 -1.07 8.71
C SER A 119 -9.03 -1.78 9.68
N LEU A 120 -9.56 -2.66 10.54
CA LEU A 120 -8.77 -3.48 11.46
C LEU A 120 -7.93 -4.53 10.72
N SER A 121 -8.47 -5.14 9.65
CA SER A 121 -7.68 -6.06 8.81
C SER A 121 -6.55 -5.31 8.10
N GLY A 122 -6.80 -4.10 7.59
CA GLY A 122 -5.77 -3.24 7.02
C GLY A 122 -4.66 -2.91 8.02
N PHE A 123 -5.04 -2.51 9.24
CA PHE A 123 -4.10 -2.30 10.35
C PHE A 123 -3.25 -3.54 10.64
N GLY A 124 -3.88 -4.72 10.77
CA GLY A 124 -3.18 -5.97 11.06
C GLY A 124 -2.18 -6.34 9.97
N VAL A 125 -2.61 -6.30 8.70
CA VAL A 125 -1.73 -6.59 7.55
C VAL A 125 -0.58 -5.59 7.47
N ALA A 126 -0.85 -4.30 7.60
CA ALA A 126 0.18 -3.26 7.57
C ALA A 126 1.19 -3.42 8.72
N THR A 127 0.73 -3.80 9.92
CA THR A 127 1.61 -4.07 11.07
C THR A 127 2.50 -5.28 10.80
N LEU A 128 1.95 -6.40 10.31
CA LEU A 128 2.72 -7.60 10.00
C LEU A 128 3.78 -7.35 8.92
N LEU A 129 3.41 -6.67 7.84
CA LEU A 129 4.35 -6.26 6.80
C LEU A 129 5.36 -5.24 7.33
N GLY A 130 4.94 -4.35 8.21
CA GLY A 130 5.83 -3.38 8.84
C GLY A 130 6.93 -4.05 9.67
N CYS A 131 6.60 -5.13 10.38
CA CYS A 131 7.57 -5.97 11.07
C CYS A 131 8.54 -6.63 10.08
N LEU A 132 8.01 -7.21 8.99
CA LEU A 132 8.83 -7.86 7.96
C LEU A 132 9.81 -6.88 7.29
N PHE A 133 9.34 -5.68 6.93
CA PHE A 133 10.17 -4.66 6.31
C PHE A 133 11.19 -4.08 7.30
N GLY A 134 10.80 -3.87 8.56
CA GLY A 134 11.73 -3.48 9.63
C GLY A 134 12.84 -4.52 9.85
N PHE A 135 12.49 -5.81 9.85
CA PHE A 135 13.46 -6.89 9.92
C PHE A 135 14.47 -6.83 8.76
N PHE A 136 14.00 -6.73 7.51
CA PHE A 136 14.90 -6.64 6.36
C PHE A 136 15.73 -5.35 6.35
N ALA A 137 15.18 -4.24 6.83
CA ALA A 137 15.89 -2.98 6.92
C ALA A 137 17.12 -3.11 7.84
N VAL A 138 16.92 -3.62 9.06
CA VAL A 138 17.99 -3.83 10.04
C VAL A 138 18.94 -4.95 9.59
N GLN A 139 18.41 -6.08 9.09
CA GLN A 139 19.23 -7.22 8.66
C GLN A 139 20.20 -6.85 7.51
N THR A 140 19.79 -5.93 6.64
CA THR A 140 20.58 -5.57 5.45
C THR A 140 21.21 -4.19 5.50
N ASP A 141 21.06 -3.49 6.62
CA ASP A 141 21.54 -2.12 6.82
C ASP A 141 21.17 -1.23 5.61
N GLY A 142 19.92 -1.32 5.15
CA GLY A 142 19.54 -0.80 3.85
C GLY A 142 18.05 -0.68 3.59
N LEU A 143 17.67 0.27 2.74
CA LEU A 143 16.26 0.54 2.40
C LEU A 143 15.80 -0.14 1.11
N LEU A 144 16.72 -0.56 0.24
CA LEU A 144 16.37 -1.07 -1.08
C LEU A 144 15.46 -2.31 -1.03
N LYS A 145 15.80 -3.31 -0.20
CA LYS A 145 14.99 -4.53 -0.07
C LYS A 145 13.59 -4.26 0.48
N PRO A 146 13.41 -3.59 1.65
CA PRO A 146 12.07 -3.31 2.15
C PRO A 146 11.28 -2.43 1.17
N PHE A 147 11.92 -1.47 0.50
CA PHE A 147 11.28 -0.66 -0.54
C PHE A 147 10.73 -1.51 -1.70
N LEU A 148 11.53 -2.39 -2.27
CA LEU A 148 11.10 -3.23 -3.40
C LEU A 148 9.95 -4.18 -2.99
N LEU A 149 10.05 -4.81 -1.81
CA LEU A 149 8.99 -5.67 -1.29
C LEU A 149 7.69 -4.91 -1.07
N HIS A 150 7.79 -3.69 -0.53
CA HIS A 150 6.64 -2.82 -0.31
C HIS A 150 6.00 -2.36 -1.64
N ALA A 151 6.82 -1.92 -2.60
CA ALA A 151 6.31 -1.54 -3.93
C ALA A 151 5.61 -2.72 -4.64
N ILE A 152 6.20 -3.92 -4.58
CA ILE A 152 5.60 -5.14 -5.14
C ILE A 152 4.28 -5.46 -4.43
N TRP A 153 4.25 -5.39 -3.10
CA TRP A 153 3.03 -5.62 -2.33
C TRP A 153 1.90 -4.67 -2.74
N ASN A 154 2.20 -3.37 -2.89
CA ASN A 154 1.21 -2.37 -3.28
C ASN A 154 0.65 -2.62 -4.68
N LEU A 155 1.51 -2.97 -5.65
CA LEU A 155 1.06 -3.36 -6.98
C LEU A 155 0.18 -4.61 -6.91
N PHE A 156 0.66 -5.65 -6.24
CA PHE A 156 -0.06 -6.92 -6.09
C PHE A 156 -1.45 -6.72 -5.47
N ALA A 157 -1.54 -5.98 -4.36
CA ALA A 157 -2.79 -5.71 -3.65
C ALA A 157 -3.81 -4.94 -4.50
N VAL A 158 -3.36 -4.01 -5.33
CA VAL A 158 -4.25 -3.27 -6.25
C VAL A 158 -4.70 -4.16 -7.41
N PHE A 159 -3.78 -4.86 -8.08
CA PHE A 159 -4.11 -5.68 -9.25
C PHE A 159 -4.97 -6.88 -8.89
N ILE A 160 -4.70 -7.57 -7.77
CA ILE A 160 -5.54 -8.68 -7.34
C ILE A 160 -6.97 -8.19 -7.05
N ARG A 161 -7.12 -7.00 -6.45
CA ARG A 161 -8.44 -6.44 -6.17
C ARG A 161 -9.17 -6.06 -7.46
N ILE A 162 -8.48 -5.45 -8.43
CA ILE A 162 -9.07 -5.17 -9.75
C ILE A 162 -9.52 -6.47 -10.44
N PHE A 163 -8.69 -7.51 -10.41
CA PHE A 163 -9.02 -8.82 -10.97
C PHE A 163 -10.25 -9.45 -10.31
N LEU A 164 -10.32 -9.43 -8.97
CA LEU A 164 -11.48 -9.94 -8.23
C LEU A 164 -12.77 -9.16 -8.56
N LEU A 165 -12.68 -7.84 -8.73
CA LEU A 165 -13.83 -7.02 -9.14
C LEU A 165 -14.29 -7.34 -10.57
N ALA A 166 -13.36 -7.58 -11.49
CA ALA A 166 -13.68 -8.00 -12.85
C ALA A 166 -14.38 -9.36 -12.88
N LEU A 167 -13.89 -10.31 -12.08
CA LEU A 167 -14.46 -11.64 -11.92
C LEU A 167 -15.88 -11.57 -11.33
N LEU A 168 -16.07 -10.78 -10.28
CA LEU A 168 -17.40 -10.55 -9.67
C LEU A 168 -18.40 -9.94 -10.66
N LYS A 169 -17.96 -8.99 -11.48
CA LYS A 169 -18.79 -8.40 -12.54
C LYS A 169 -19.21 -9.45 -13.59
N ALA A 170 -18.31 -10.33 -14.00
CA ALA A 170 -18.64 -11.38 -14.97
C ALA A 170 -19.76 -12.32 -14.45
N PHE A 171 -19.67 -12.76 -13.19
CA PHE A 171 -20.68 -13.64 -12.59
C PHE A 171 -22.04 -12.98 -12.32
N THR A 172 -22.06 -11.68 -12.04
CA THR A 172 -23.32 -10.93 -11.81
C THR A 172 -24.08 -10.68 -13.11
N VAL A 173 -23.39 -10.47 -14.24
CA VAL A 173 -24.03 -10.37 -15.56
C VAL A 173 -24.64 -11.71 -15.96
N GLU A 174 -23.89 -12.80 -15.84
CA GLU A 174 -24.36 -14.14 -16.21
C GLU A 174 -25.61 -14.58 -15.41
N THR A 175 -25.71 -14.18 -14.13
CA THR A 175 -26.88 -14.50 -13.30
C THR A 175 -28.09 -13.61 -13.60
N ALA A 176 -27.89 -12.39 -14.11
CA ALA A 176 -28.98 -11.52 -14.54
C ALA A 176 -29.61 -12.03 -15.84
N ASP A 177 -28.79 -12.44 -16.81
CA ASP A 177 -29.28 -12.95 -18.12
C ASP A 177 -30.10 -14.24 -17.95
N LYS A 178 -29.66 -15.15 -17.07
CA LYS A 178 -30.40 -16.39 -16.77
C LYS A 178 -31.76 -16.17 -16.09
N LYS A 179 -32.03 -15.00 -15.50
CA LYS A 179 -33.34 -14.69 -14.88
C LYS A 179 -34.38 -14.17 -15.89
N ILE A 180 -33.97 -13.80 -17.11
CA ILE A 180 -34.87 -13.26 -18.14
C ILE A 180 -35.44 -14.39 -19.03
N GLU A 181 -34.81 -15.57 -19.02
CA GLU A 181 -35.20 -16.71 -19.87
C GLU A 181 -36.25 -17.67 -19.24
N TYR A 182 -36.75 -17.38 -18.03
CA TYR A 182 -37.80 -18.14 -17.34
C TYR A 182 -39.01 -17.26 -17.02
#